data_AF-A0A6I7MV50-F1
#
_entry.id   AF-A0A6I7MV50-F1
#
_cell.length_a   1.000
_cell.length_b   1.000
_cell.length_c   1.000
_cell.angle_alpha   90.00
_cell.angle_beta   90.00
_cell.angle_gamma   90.00
#
_symmetry.space_group_name_H-M   'P 1'
#
loop_
_entity.id
_entity.type
_entity.pdbx_description
1 polymer ?
#
loop_
_entity_poly.entity_id
_entity_poly.type
_entity_poly.pdbx_seq_one_letter_code
_entity_poly.pdbx_strand_id
1 'polypeptide(L)'
;MNKKKYQNRKVKVAIILTFLIVVIFGKNFFERKNFNELGDSFISFYEDRLVVESYIFSISEKLFRIKLLINHCEFESDYSNTVEEISNYEERILRLVKEFEKTKLTEVEESFLTDFKRIIMDNLRIADYKLIYSDSEGINEKKVKEYNTYIERALRDLEKLSQIQIDEGKKLAMNSDKVVNRSKIWSQFELAALIILLGIIYFLIYSSRSKPNTL
;
A
#
# COMPACT_ATOMS: atom_id res chain seq x y z
N MET A 1 -3.95 0.69 -68.76
CA MET A 1 -4.57 0.07 -67.56
C MET A 1 -3.67 0.00 -66.29
N ASN A 2 -2.37 0.31 -66.36
CA ASN A 2 -1.40 0.09 -65.26
C ASN A 2 -1.34 1.22 -64.18
N LYS A 3 -1.66 2.47 -64.52
CA LYS A 3 -1.52 3.63 -63.61
C LYS A 3 -2.54 3.62 -62.44
N LYS A 4 -3.78 3.19 -62.72
CA LYS A 4 -4.89 3.09 -61.74
C LYS A 4 -4.64 1.98 -60.69
N LYS A 5 -4.08 0.84 -61.11
CA LYS A 5 -3.70 -0.28 -60.23
C LYS A 5 -2.57 0.10 -59.27
N TYR A 6 -1.61 0.92 -59.73
CA TYR A 6 -0.49 1.43 -58.92
C TYR A 6 -0.95 2.49 -57.89
N GLN A 7 -1.86 3.40 -58.26
CA GLN A 7 -2.44 4.37 -57.32
C GLN A 7 -3.25 3.70 -56.21
N ASN A 8 -4.06 2.68 -56.54
CA ASN A 8 -4.80 1.91 -55.54
C ASN A 8 -3.89 1.19 -54.52
N ARG A 9 -2.69 0.76 -54.93
CA ARG A 9 -1.68 0.19 -54.00
C ARG A 9 -1.13 1.25 -53.04
N LYS A 10 -0.81 2.46 -53.52
CA LYS A 10 -0.31 3.55 -52.66
C LYS A 10 -1.33 3.96 -51.59
N VAL A 11 -2.61 4.06 -51.97
CA VAL A 11 -3.69 4.39 -51.02
C VAL A 11 -3.88 3.30 -49.97
N LYS A 12 -3.88 2.02 -50.37
CA LYS A 12 -3.95 0.90 -49.41
C LYS A 12 -2.80 0.94 -48.39
N VAL A 13 -1.58 1.21 -48.84
CA VAL A 13 -0.43 1.29 -47.95
C VAL A 13 -0.51 2.52 -47.02
N ALA A 14 -0.96 3.67 -47.54
CA ALA A 14 -1.18 4.86 -46.71
C ALA A 14 -2.20 4.59 -45.58
N ILE A 15 -3.31 3.92 -45.89
CA ILE A 15 -4.33 3.53 -44.89
C ILE A 15 -3.72 2.61 -43.82
N ILE A 16 -2.93 1.61 -44.22
CA ILE A 16 -2.26 0.69 -43.29
C ILE A 16 -1.31 1.47 -42.37
N LEU A 17 -0.52 2.38 -42.91
CA LEU A 17 0.41 3.21 -42.13
C LEU A 17 -0.32 4.12 -41.15
N THR A 18 -1.37 4.81 -41.60
CA THR A 18 -2.19 5.65 -40.73
C THR A 18 -2.81 4.84 -39.59
N PHE A 19 -3.35 3.65 -39.90
CA PHE A 19 -3.89 2.76 -38.88
C PHE A 19 -2.84 2.35 -37.85
N LEU A 20 -1.63 1.97 -38.31
CA LEU A 20 -0.51 1.59 -37.44
C LEU A 20 -0.11 2.72 -36.48
N ILE A 21 -0.03 3.95 -37.00
CA ILE A 21 0.25 5.14 -36.20
C ILE A 21 -0.85 5.38 -35.15
N VAL A 22 -2.12 5.30 -35.54
CA VAL A 22 -3.25 5.46 -34.61
C VAL A 22 -3.21 4.43 -33.49
N VAL A 23 -2.88 3.16 -33.80
CA VAL A 23 -2.73 2.10 -32.81
C VAL A 23 -1.59 2.40 -31.84
N ILE A 24 -0.43 2.86 -32.33
CA ILE A 24 0.71 3.25 -31.49
C ILE A 24 0.34 4.41 -30.56
N PHE A 25 -0.30 5.46 -31.08
CA PHE A 25 -0.78 6.58 -30.27
C PHE A 25 -1.80 6.16 -29.21
N GLY A 26 -2.76 5.33 -29.59
CA GLY A 26 -3.74 4.77 -28.66
C GLY A 26 -3.06 3.98 -27.54
N LYS A 27 -2.08 3.15 -27.87
CA LYS A 27 -1.29 2.39 -26.88
C LYS A 27 -0.53 3.32 -25.92
N ASN A 28 0.10 4.38 -26.42
CA ASN A 28 0.78 5.38 -25.57
C ASN A 28 -0.18 6.00 -24.54
N PHE A 29 -1.42 6.29 -24.96
CA PHE A 29 -2.44 6.79 -24.05
C PHE A 29 -2.80 5.76 -22.95
N PHE A 30 -2.95 4.48 -23.31
CA PHE A 30 -3.19 3.41 -22.33
C PHE A 30 -2.00 3.20 -21.37
N GLU A 31 -0.77 3.34 -21.84
CA GLU A 31 0.42 3.23 -20.98
C GLU A 31 0.49 4.34 -19.93
N ARG A 32 0.11 5.57 -20.27
CA ARG A 32 0.02 6.66 -19.29
C ARG A 32 -0.95 6.31 -18.16
N LYS A 33 -2.09 5.70 -18.49
CA LYS A 33 -3.05 5.24 -17.48
C LYS A 33 -2.44 4.16 -16.58
N ASN A 34 -1.78 3.15 -17.16
CA ASN A 34 -1.11 2.11 -16.38
C ASN A 34 -0.02 2.68 -15.46
N PHE A 35 0.71 3.71 -15.92
CA PHE A 35 1.74 4.37 -15.10
C PHE A 35 1.13 5.12 -13.90
N ASN A 36 0.00 5.79 -14.09
CA ASN A 36 -0.71 6.43 -12.99
C ASN A 36 -1.23 5.39 -11.98
N GLU A 37 -1.79 4.27 -12.45
CA GLU A 37 -2.24 3.18 -11.56
C GLU A 37 -1.08 2.60 -10.73
N LEU A 38 0.13 2.51 -11.29
CA LEU A 38 1.34 2.13 -10.55
C LEU A 38 1.73 3.18 -9.51
N GLY A 39 1.64 4.47 -9.86
CA GLY A 39 1.88 5.58 -8.94
C GLY A 39 0.92 5.56 -7.75
N ASP A 40 -0.38 5.42 -8.02
CA ASP A 40 -1.41 5.33 -6.98
C ASP A 40 -1.21 4.09 -6.08
N SER A 41 -0.81 2.96 -6.67
CA SER A 41 -0.49 1.73 -5.91
C SER A 41 0.72 1.94 -4.99
N PHE A 42 1.74 2.68 -5.43
CA PHE A 42 2.90 3.02 -4.61
C PHE A 42 2.54 3.98 -3.46
N ILE A 43 1.75 5.02 -3.75
CA ILE A 43 1.27 5.96 -2.72
C ILE A 43 0.47 5.21 -1.66
N SER A 44 -0.48 4.36 -2.07
CA SER A 44 -1.27 3.57 -1.12
C SER A 44 -0.42 2.56 -0.35
N PHE A 45 0.57 1.93 -0.98
CA PHE A 45 1.51 1.06 -0.26
C PHE A 45 2.30 1.82 0.80
N TYR A 46 2.76 3.04 0.51
CA TYR A 46 3.49 3.86 1.47
C TYR A 46 2.59 4.38 2.60
N GLU A 47 1.55 5.15 2.26
CA GLU A 47 0.65 5.82 3.22
C GLU A 47 -0.23 4.83 4.00
N ASP A 48 -0.80 3.82 3.33
CA ASP A 48 -1.81 2.96 3.95
C ASP A 48 -1.24 1.63 4.47
N ARG A 49 -0.06 1.19 4.02
CA ARG A 49 0.54 -0.08 4.48
C ARG A 49 1.80 0.15 5.32
N LEU A 50 2.79 0.85 4.80
CA LEU A 50 4.06 1.02 5.51
C LEU A 50 3.96 1.97 6.71
N VAL A 51 3.31 3.12 6.54
CA VAL A 51 3.09 4.07 7.64
C VAL A 51 2.18 3.44 8.71
N VAL A 52 1.15 2.71 8.32
CA VAL A 52 0.27 1.99 9.26
C VAL A 52 1.04 0.93 10.05
N GLU A 53 1.90 0.13 9.41
CA GLU A 53 2.77 -0.81 10.13
C GLU A 53 3.65 -0.09 11.17
N SER A 54 4.12 1.12 10.86
CA SER A 54 4.89 1.92 11.82
C SER A 54 4.05 2.34 13.04
N TYR A 55 2.75 2.58 12.87
CA TYR A 55 1.83 2.83 13.98
C TYR A 55 1.61 1.56 14.81
N ILE A 56 1.35 0.42 14.17
CA ILE A 56 1.16 -0.87 14.85
C ILE A 56 2.39 -1.23 15.68
N PHE A 57 3.58 -1.08 15.11
CA PHE A 57 4.85 -1.29 15.83
C PHE A 57 5.00 -0.32 17.01
N SER A 58 4.77 0.98 16.79
CA SER A 58 4.88 2.02 17.82
C SER A 58 3.88 1.84 18.96
N ILE A 59 2.69 1.33 18.68
CA ILE A 59 1.68 1.01 19.69
C ILE A 59 2.12 -0.24 20.47
N SER A 60 2.57 -1.29 19.77
CA SER A 60 3.05 -2.52 20.39
C SER A 60 4.20 -2.25 21.37
N GLU A 61 5.17 -1.42 20.98
CA GLU A 61 6.28 -1.00 21.85
C GLU A 61 5.76 -0.34 23.15
N LYS A 62 4.78 0.54 23.05
CA LYS A 62 4.19 1.24 24.22
C LYS A 62 3.43 0.27 25.12
N LEU A 63 2.68 -0.67 24.55
CA LEU A 63 2.02 -1.73 25.32
C LEU A 63 3.05 -2.61 26.05
N PHE A 64 4.19 -2.92 25.43
CA PHE A 64 5.27 -3.63 26.11
C PHE A 64 5.89 -2.80 27.24
N ARG A 65 6.12 -1.51 27.05
CA ARG A 65 6.62 -0.61 28.12
C ARG A 65 5.65 -0.53 29.28
N ILE A 66 4.36 -0.39 29.00
CA ILE A 66 3.31 -0.44 30.02
C ILE A 66 3.35 -1.77 30.78
N LYS A 67 3.45 -2.91 30.07
CA LYS A 67 3.55 -4.24 30.69
C LYS A 67 4.76 -4.35 31.61
N LEU A 68 5.91 -3.80 31.21
CA LEU A 68 7.11 -3.78 32.04
C LEU A 68 6.88 -2.97 33.31
N LEU A 69 6.35 -1.74 33.20
CA LEU A 69 6.06 -0.89 34.36
C LEU A 69 5.12 -1.58 35.35
N ILE A 70 4.02 -2.16 34.85
CA ILE A 70 3.04 -2.88 35.65
C ILE A 70 3.66 -4.07 36.41
N ASN A 71 4.55 -4.82 35.76
CA ASN A 71 5.18 -5.99 36.37
C ASN A 71 6.32 -5.64 37.32
N HIS A 72 6.87 -4.42 37.24
CA HIS A 72 7.95 -3.95 38.10
C HIS A 72 7.46 -3.06 39.26
N CYS A 73 6.13 -2.86 39.40
CA CYS A 73 5.55 -2.11 40.51
C CYS A 73 5.96 -2.63 41.90
N GLU A 74 6.33 -3.91 42.03
CA GLU A 74 6.82 -4.52 43.30
C GLU A 74 8.14 -3.92 43.81
N PHE A 75 8.92 -3.27 42.94
CA PHE A 75 10.26 -2.77 43.26
C PHE A 75 10.37 -1.24 43.29
N GLU A 76 9.33 -0.52 42.85
CA GLU A 76 9.31 0.95 42.82
C GLU A 76 8.69 1.53 44.10
N SER A 77 9.46 2.37 44.79
CA SER A 77 8.99 3.06 45.99
C SER A 77 8.13 4.29 45.71
N ASP A 78 8.08 4.76 44.45
CA ASP A 78 7.27 5.92 44.03
C ASP A 78 6.31 5.54 42.89
N TYR A 79 5.22 4.89 43.28
CA TYR A 79 4.17 4.41 42.40
C TYR A 79 3.44 5.52 41.62
N SER A 80 3.50 6.78 42.10
CA SER A 80 2.83 7.90 41.45
C SER A 80 3.46 8.22 40.09
N ASN A 81 4.79 8.13 39.99
CA ASN A 81 5.52 8.33 38.74
C ASN A 81 5.19 7.23 37.72
N THR A 82 5.05 5.98 38.18
CA THR A 82 4.67 4.83 37.33
C THR A 82 3.30 5.04 36.68
N VAL A 83 2.32 5.51 37.46
CA VAL A 83 0.96 5.78 36.97
C VAL A 83 0.95 6.91 35.94
N GLU A 84 1.73 7.97 36.17
CA GLU A 84 1.87 9.07 35.22
C GLU A 84 2.51 8.59 33.91
N GLU A 85 3.58 7.78 33.98
CA GLU A 85 4.25 7.26 32.79
C GLU A 85 3.34 6.33 31.97
N ILE A 86 2.61 5.41 32.63
CA ILE A 86 1.63 4.55 31.97
C ILE A 86 0.54 5.38 31.29
N SER A 87 -0.01 6.39 31.99
CA SER A 87 -1.03 7.29 31.44
C SER A 87 -0.53 8.01 30.18
N ASN A 88 0.73 8.45 30.18
CA ASN A 88 1.36 9.08 29.02
C ASN A 88 1.45 8.10 27.83
N TYR A 89 1.83 6.85 28.07
CA TYR A 89 1.86 5.84 27.00
C TYR A 89 0.47 5.55 26.44
N GLU A 90 -0.57 5.43 27.28
CA GLU A 90 -1.96 5.25 26.83
C GLU A 90 -2.43 6.40 25.93
N GLU A 91 -2.16 7.65 26.32
CA GLU A 91 -2.53 8.82 25.51
C GLU A 91 -1.81 8.83 24.16
N ARG A 92 -0.53 8.45 24.14
CA ARG A 92 0.22 8.30 22.89
C ARG A 92 -0.34 7.19 22.02
N ILE A 93 -0.77 6.07 22.62
CA ILE A 93 -1.45 4.98 21.89
C ILE A 93 -2.73 5.51 21.24
N LEU A 94 -3.59 6.20 22.00
CA LEU A 94 -4.85 6.76 21.47
C LEU A 94 -4.60 7.78 20.35
N ARG A 95 -3.51 8.56 20.44
CA ARG A 95 -3.12 9.47 19.36
C ARG A 95 -2.71 8.72 18.10
N LEU A 96 -1.91 7.66 18.23
CA LEU A 96 -1.51 6.81 17.10
C LEU A 96 -2.72 6.10 16.47
N VAL A 97 -3.65 5.60 17.30
CA VAL A 97 -4.92 5.03 16.82
C VAL A 97 -5.70 6.06 16.01
N LYS A 98 -5.77 7.32 16.45
CA LYS A 98 -6.45 8.38 15.71
C LYS A 98 -5.78 8.71 14.38
N GLU A 99 -4.46 8.62 14.28
CA GLU A 99 -3.76 8.77 12.99
C GLU A 99 -3.99 7.56 12.08
N PHE A 100 -4.02 6.35 12.66
CA PHE A 100 -4.38 5.13 11.93
C PHE A 100 -5.82 5.22 11.38
N GLU A 101 -6.79 5.72 12.15
CA GLU A 101 -8.19 5.91 11.69
C GLU A 101 -8.34 6.85 10.48
N LYS A 102 -7.31 7.65 10.14
CA LYS A 102 -7.34 8.55 8.97
C LYS A 102 -6.83 7.88 7.68
N THR A 103 -6.19 6.71 7.78
CA THR A 103 -5.67 6.01 6.61
C THR A 103 -6.79 5.24 5.92
N LYS A 104 -6.51 4.67 4.75
CA LYS A 104 -7.49 3.90 4.00
C LYS A 104 -7.64 2.48 4.55
N LEU A 105 -8.54 2.33 5.51
CA LEU A 105 -8.88 1.04 6.11
C LEU A 105 -9.75 0.19 5.18
N THR A 106 -9.53 -1.13 5.23
CA THR A 106 -10.49 -2.14 4.81
C THR A 106 -11.55 -2.33 5.89
N GLU A 107 -12.71 -2.90 5.52
CA GLU A 107 -13.79 -3.20 6.48
C GLU A 107 -13.31 -4.10 7.64
N VAL A 108 -12.39 -5.02 7.35
CA VAL A 108 -11.82 -5.92 8.36
C VAL A 108 -10.90 -5.15 9.31
N GLU A 109 -10.04 -4.29 8.78
CA GLU A 109 -9.14 -3.44 9.59
C GLU A 109 -9.92 -2.49 10.48
N GLU A 110 -10.97 -1.85 9.95
CA GLU A 110 -11.84 -0.95 10.72
C GLU A 110 -12.49 -1.68 11.89
N SER A 111 -12.98 -2.91 11.68
CA SER A 111 -13.54 -3.73 12.76
C SER A 111 -12.50 -4.04 13.84
N PHE A 112 -11.31 -4.52 13.45
CA PHE A 112 -10.24 -4.85 14.42
C PHE A 112 -9.72 -3.61 15.16
N LEU A 113 -9.56 -2.48 14.46
CA LEU A 113 -9.10 -1.23 15.05
C LEU A 113 -10.13 -0.66 16.05
N THR A 114 -11.42 -0.78 15.74
CA THR A 114 -12.50 -0.37 16.63
C THR A 114 -12.51 -1.21 17.91
N ASP A 115 -12.36 -2.53 17.78
CA ASP A 115 -12.29 -3.43 18.94
C ASP A 115 -11.02 -3.18 19.77
N PHE A 116 -9.88 -2.97 19.13
CA PHE A 116 -8.64 -2.58 19.79
C PHE A 116 -8.81 -1.28 20.59
N LYS A 117 -9.38 -0.24 19.96
CA LYS A 117 -9.63 1.06 20.60
C LYS A 117 -10.53 0.92 21.83
N ARG A 118 -11.56 0.07 21.75
CA ARG A 118 -12.44 -0.23 22.88
C ARG A 118 -11.67 -0.87 24.03
N ILE A 119 -10.77 -1.81 23.76
CA ILE A 119 -9.90 -2.41 24.81
C ILE A 119 -9.04 -1.33 25.48
N ILE A 120 -8.44 -0.41 24.70
CA ILE A 120 -7.64 0.67 25.28
C ILE A 120 -8.49 1.56 26.19
N MET A 121 -9.66 1.99 25.72
CA MET A 121 -10.51 2.95 26.42
C MET A 121 -11.25 2.37 27.62
N ASP A 122 -11.71 1.13 27.52
CA ASP A 122 -12.59 0.53 28.54
C ASP A 122 -11.83 -0.39 29.50
N ASN A 123 -10.64 -0.87 29.11
CA ASN A 123 -9.92 -1.90 29.85
C ASN A 123 -8.46 -1.59 30.14
N LEU A 124 -7.80 -0.66 29.44
CA LEU A 124 -6.39 -0.30 29.68
C LEU A 124 -6.24 1.18 30.03
N ARG A 125 -7.10 1.68 30.91
CA ARG A 125 -6.99 3.02 31.49
C ARG A 125 -6.47 2.92 32.91
N ILE A 126 -5.18 3.14 33.13
CA ILE A 126 -4.53 2.98 34.44
C ILE A 126 -5.22 3.80 35.55
N ALA A 127 -5.82 4.94 35.19
CA ALA A 127 -6.61 5.77 36.10
C ALA A 127 -7.88 5.07 36.66
N ASP A 128 -8.41 4.08 35.96
CA ASP A 128 -9.54 3.25 36.41
C ASP A 128 -9.07 2.09 37.30
N TYR A 129 -7.75 1.82 37.29
CA TYR A 129 -7.09 0.80 38.09
C TYR A 129 -6.39 1.37 39.31
N LYS A 130 -6.91 2.48 39.90
CA LYS A 130 -6.47 3.16 41.14
C LYS A 130 -6.18 2.27 42.37
N LEU A 131 -6.34 0.95 42.25
CA LEU A 131 -6.11 -0.06 43.26
C LEU A 131 -5.04 -1.10 42.86
N ILE A 132 -4.25 -0.89 41.78
CA ILE A 132 -3.11 -1.79 41.49
C ILE A 132 -2.08 -1.75 42.62
N TYR A 133 -1.97 -0.62 43.31
CA TYR A 133 -1.18 -0.46 44.53
C TYR A 133 -1.94 0.39 45.56
N SER A 134 -1.77 0.06 46.83
CA SER A 134 -2.14 0.94 47.94
C SER A 134 -1.08 0.89 49.03
N ASP A 135 -0.85 2.02 49.71
CA ASP A 135 0.11 2.10 50.81
C ASP A 135 -0.24 1.15 51.98
N SER A 136 -1.52 0.79 52.12
CA SER A 136 -2.03 -0.05 53.21
C SER A 136 -2.08 -1.55 52.89
N GLU A 137 -2.38 -1.93 51.64
CA GLU A 137 -2.57 -3.34 51.24
C GLU A 137 -1.49 -3.83 50.26
N GLY A 138 -0.57 -2.95 49.84
CA GLY A 138 0.45 -3.27 48.85
C GLY A 138 -0.15 -3.47 47.45
N ILE A 139 0.42 -4.40 46.68
CA ILE A 139 0.06 -4.61 45.27
C ILE A 139 -1.16 -5.53 45.14
N ASN A 140 -2.10 -5.11 44.32
CA ASN A 140 -3.27 -5.91 43.96
C ASN A 140 -2.94 -6.79 42.76
N GLU A 141 -2.35 -7.95 43.05
CA GLU A 141 -1.96 -8.95 42.04
C GLU A 141 -3.11 -9.33 41.09
N LYS A 142 -4.36 -9.36 41.60
CA LYS A 142 -5.54 -9.67 40.78
C LYS A 142 -5.76 -8.61 39.71
N LYS A 143 -5.65 -7.33 40.07
CA LYS A 143 -5.80 -6.21 39.13
C LYS A 143 -4.62 -6.12 38.16
N VAL A 144 -3.41 -6.38 38.62
CA VAL A 144 -2.22 -6.53 37.75
C VAL A 144 -2.43 -7.63 36.70
N LYS A 145 -2.92 -8.79 37.13
CA LYS A 145 -3.21 -9.92 36.22
C LYS A 145 -4.32 -9.62 35.22
N GLU A 146 -5.38 -8.95 35.66
CA GLU A 146 -6.46 -8.48 34.79
C GLU A 146 -5.93 -7.51 33.73
N TYR A 147 -5.15 -6.51 34.15
CA TYR A 147 -4.53 -5.52 33.26
C TYR A 147 -3.61 -6.19 32.22
N ASN A 148 -2.74 -7.10 32.66
CA ASN A 148 -1.86 -7.87 31.79
C ASN A 148 -2.64 -8.72 30.77
N THR A 149 -3.79 -9.28 31.15
CA THR A 149 -4.63 -10.07 30.24
C THR A 149 -5.17 -9.19 29.10
N TYR A 150 -5.56 -7.95 29.40
CA TYR A 150 -6.00 -7.00 28.39
C TYR A 150 -4.85 -6.50 27.51
N ILE A 151 -3.65 -6.27 28.05
CA ILE A 151 -2.46 -5.95 27.23
C ILE A 151 -2.18 -7.07 26.24
N GLU A 152 -2.19 -8.33 26.69
CA GLU A 152 -1.93 -9.47 25.82
C GLU A 152 -3.00 -9.63 24.74
N ARG A 153 -4.26 -9.34 25.07
CA ARG A 153 -5.33 -9.29 24.07
C ARG A 153 -5.09 -8.19 23.04
N ALA A 154 -4.74 -6.99 23.48
CA ALA A 154 -4.44 -5.86 22.62
C ALA A 154 -3.25 -6.15 21.68
N LEU A 155 -2.18 -6.78 22.19
CA LEU A 155 -1.04 -7.20 21.37
C LEU A 155 -1.42 -8.25 20.31
N ARG A 156 -2.28 -9.22 20.64
CA ARG A 156 -2.78 -10.20 19.66
C ARG A 156 -3.65 -9.56 18.59
N ASP A 157 -4.42 -8.54 18.93
CA ASP A 157 -5.23 -7.81 17.94
C ASP A 157 -4.34 -6.99 16.99
N LEU A 158 -3.25 -6.39 17.51
CA LEU A 158 -2.23 -5.73 16.68
C LEU A 158 -1.47 -6.71 15.77
N GLU A 159 -1.15 -7.91 16.26
CA GLU A 159 -0.53 -8.96 15.44
C GLU A 159 -1.44 -9.36 14.27
N LYS A 160 -2.74 -9.52 14.51
CA LYS A 160 -3.72 -9.78 13.44
C LYS A 160 -3.82 -8.63 12.45
N LEU A 161 -3.86 -7.38 12.94
CA LEU A 161 -3.85 -6.20 12.09
C LEU A 161 -2.60 -6.18 11.20
N SER A 162 -1.42 -6.45 11.77
CA SER A 162 -0.16 -6.51 11.00
C SER A 162 -0.17 -7.60 9.94
N GLN A 163 -0.72 -8.78 10.26
CA GLN A 163 -0.87 -9.85 9.27
C GLN A 163 -1.79 -9.43 8.11
N ILE A 164 -2.89 -8.73 8.40
CA ILE A 164 -3.78 -8.18 7.37
C ILE A 164 -3.03 -7.15 6.49
N GLN A 165 -2.26 -6.23 7.10
CA GLN A 165 -1.46 -5.25 6.37
C GLN A 165 -0.45 -5.89 5.42
N ILE A 166 0.24 -6.95 5.87
CA ILE A 166 1.19 -7.69 5.04
C ILE A 166 0.48 -8.33 3.85
N ASP A 167 -0.69 -8.92 4.05
CA ASP A 167 -1.43 -9.59 2.99
C ASP A 167 -2.06 -8.60 1.99
N GLU A 168 -2.56 -7.45 2.45
CA GLU A 168 -2.97 -6.34 1.58
C GLU A 168 -1.78 -5.74 0.81
N GLY A 169 -0.63 -5.57 1.48
CA GLY A 169 0.61 -5.13 0.85
C GLY A 169 1.07 -6.08 -0.27
N LYS A 170 0.99 -7.40 -0.06
CA LYS A 170 1.27 -8.40 -1.11
C LYS A 170 0.30 -8.27 -2.28
N LYS A 171 -0.99 -8.05 -2.04
CA LYS A 171 -1.98 -7.86 -3.12
C LYS A 171 -1.64 -6.63 -3.98
N LEU A 172 -1.26 -5.51 -3.36
CA LEU A 172 -0.82 -4.30 -4.07
C LEU A 172 0.44 -4.55 -4.91
N ALA A 173 1.43 -5.24 -4.34
CA ALA A 173 2.66 -5.61 -5.06
C ALA A 173 2.37 -6.52 -6.26
N MET A 174 1.59 -7.59 -6.06
CA MET A 174 1.21 -8.52 -7.13
C MET A 174 0.40 -7.84 -8.26
N ASN A 175 -0.46 -6.89 -7.92
CA ASN A 175 -1.22 -6.13 -8.92
C ASN A 175 -0.29 -5.19 -9.71
N SER A 176 0.65 -4.54 -9.04
CA SER A 176 1.67 -3.71 -9.68
C SER A 176 2.52 -4.52 -10.65
N ASP A 177 2.97 -5.72 -10.24
CA ASP A 177 3.73 -6.63 -11.09
C ASP A 177 2.97 -7.05 -12.35
N LYS A 178 1.66 -7.31 -12.24
CA LYS A 178 0.81 -7.61 -13.40
C LYS A 178 0.75 -6.44 -14.37
N VAL A 179 0.61 -5.21 -13.88
CA VAL A 179 0.58 -4.00 -14.71
C VAL A 179 1.92 -3.80 -15.41
N VAL A 180 3.05 -3.97 -14.70
CA VAL A 180 4.40 -3.88 -15.26
C VAL A 180 4.63 -4.95 -16.33
N ASN A 181 4.33 -6.22 -16.05
CA ASN A 181 4.53 -7.31 -17.00
C ASN A 181 3.68 -7.15 -18.26
N ARG A 182 2.41 -6.73 -18.12
CA ARG A 182 1.55 -6.41 -19.25
C ARG A 182 2.15 -5.27 -20.08
N SER A 183 2.61 -4.21 -19.44
CA SER A 183 3.24 -3.06 -20.12
C SER A 183 4.48 -3.49 -20.90
N LYS A 184 5.34 -4.33 -20.30
CA LYS A 184 6.56 -4.85 -20.93
C LYS A 184 6.26 -5.66 -22.20
N ILE A 185 5.27 -6.56 -22.15
CA ILE A 185 4.86 -7.35 -23.32
C ILE A 185 4.35 -6.41 -24.44
N TRP A 186 3.51 -5.44 -24.11
CA TRP A 186 3.00 -4.47 -25.09
C TRP A 186 4.09 -3.60 -25.70
N SER A 187 5.09 -3.19 -24.93
CA SER A 187 6.25 -2.46 -25.42
C SER A 187 7.06 -3.26 -26.44
N GLN A 188 7.24 -4.58 -26.23
CA GLN A 188 7.91 -5.44 -27.20
C GLN A 188 7.16 -5.54 -28.54
N PHE A 189 5.83 -5.68 -28.50
CA PHE A 189 5.01 -5.66 -29.71
C PHE A 189 5.07 -4.33 -30.44
N GLU A 190 5.09 -3.21 -29.71
CA GLU A 190 5.24 -1.88 -30.31
C GLU A 190 6.59 -1.73 -31.00
N LEU A 191 7.69 -2.17 -30.38
CA LEU A 191 9.02 -2.12 -30.99
C LEU A 191 9.06 -2.93 -32.30
N ALA A 192 8.49 -4.14 -32.29
CA ALA A 192 8.39 -4.96 -33.50
C ALA A 192 7.54 -4.27 -34.59
N ALA A 193 6.41 -3.67 -34.21
CA ALA A 193 5.54 -2.92 -35.10
C ALA A 193 6.25 -1.70 -35.72
N LEU A 194 7.06 -0.98 -34.94
CA LEU A 194 7.89 0.14 -35.43
C LEU A 194 8.94 -0.32 -36.45
N ILE A 195 9.61 -1.45 -36.20
CA ILE A 195 10.60 -2.01 -37.15
C ILE A 195 9.91 -2.39 -38.48
N ILE A 196 8.74 -3.03 -38.43
CA ILE A 196 7.96 -3.39 -39.62
C ILE A 196 7.55 -2.12 -40.38
N LEU A 197 7.08 -1.08 -39.66
CA LEU A 197 6.68 0.20 -40.24
C LEU A 197 7.86 0.88 -40.96
N LEU A 198 9.04 0.91 -40.35
CA LEU A 198 10.26 1.43 -40.99
C LEU A 198 10.61 0.65 -42.27
N GLY A 199 10.52 -0.69 -42.23
CA GLY A 199 10.75 -1.55 -43.40
C GLY A 199 9.79 -1.25 -44.56
N ILE A 200 8.50 -1.06 -44.26
CA ILE A 200 7.47 -0.71 -45.26
C ILE A 200 7.79 0.67 -45.88
N ILE A 201 8.14 1.66 -45.07
CA ILE A 201 8.49 3.01 -45.54
C ILE A 201 9.71 2.95 -46.47
N TYR A 202 10.77 2.23 -46.06
CA TYR A 202 11.98 2.08 -46.87
C TYR A 202 11.68 1.41 -48.22
N PHE A 203 10.90 0.33 -48.21
CA PHE A 203 10.47 -0.36 -49.43
C PHE A 203 9.68 0.55 -50.37
N LEU A 204 8.76 1.37 -49.86
CA LEU A 204 8.00 2.33 -50.66
C LEU A 204 8.89 3.39 -51.32
N ILE A 205 9.85 3.94 -50.58
CA ILE A 205 10.77 4.95 -51.09
C ILE A 205 11.60 4.36 -52.23
N TYR A 206 12.17 3.16 -52.02
CA TYR A 206 12.98 2.49 -53.03
C TYR A 206 12.17 2.12 -54.28
N SER A 207 10.99 1.51 -54.11
CA SER A 207 10.11 1.15 -55.23
C SER A 207 9.58 2.38 -56.00
N SER A 208 9.47 3.55 -55.36
CA SER A 208 9.06 4.78 -56.03
C SER A 208 10.17 5.40 -56.89
N ARG A 209 11.45 5.10 -56.62
CA ARG A 209 12.60 5.59 -57.41
C ARG A 209 12.87 4.78 -58.67
N SER A 210 12.37 3.55 -58.79
CA SER A 210 12.70 2.63 -59.89
C SER A 210 11.83 2.78 -61.16
N LYS A 211 11.28 3.96 -61.46
CA LYS A 211 10.69 4.23 -62.77
C LYS A 211 11.71 5.00 -63.63
N PRO A 212 12.38 4.36 -64.60
CA PRO A 212 13.13 5.11 -65.59
C PRO A 212 12.14 5.98 -66.38
N ASN A 213 12.47 7.26 -66.54
CA ASN A 213 11.88 8.12 -67.54
C ASN A 213 12.19 7.48 -68.90
N THR A 214 11.23 6.76 -69.48
CA THR A 214 11.28 6.42 -70.91
C THR A 214 10.81 7.65 -71.67
N LEU A 215 11.74 8.17 -72.47
CA LEU A 215 11.68 9.27 -73.44
C LEU A 215 10.34 9.37 -74.19
#